data_AF-A0AAW4MX57-F1
#
_entry.id   AF-A0AAW4MX57-F1
#
_cell.length_a   1.000
_cell.length_b   1.000
_cell.length_c   1.000
_cell.angle_alpha   90.00
_cell.angle_beta   90.00
_cell.angle_gamma   90.00
#
_symmetry.space_group_name_H-M   'P 1'
#
loop_
_entity.id
_entity.type
_entity.pdbx_description
1 polymer ?
#
loop_
_entity_poly.entity_id
_entity_poly.type
_entity_poly.pdbx_seq_one_letter_code
_entity_poly.pdbx_strand_id
1 'polypeptide(L)'
;MFQVETLCLLLAKERNLDEELCAIIGLLHDIAVPIYSSSFQHATRSSELAKELLDPIFSEEEKNIIITAISNHSHKERIDDVYSELIKDADCWSHYLEKTVLKHEESERLKLLKIM
;
A
#
# COMPACT_ATOMS: atom_id res chain seq x y z
N MET A 1 5.65 -5.13 -11.64
CA MET A 1 4.97 -5.52 -10.40
C MET A 1 5.60 -6.78 -9.85
N PHE A 2 6.74 -6.61 -9.19
CA PHE A 2 7.19 -7.53 -8.15
C PHE A 2 7.34 -6.73 -6.84
N GLN A 3 6.96 -7.35 -5.72
CA GLN A 3 7.44 -7.12 -4.36
C GLN A 3 6.91 -5.93 -3.55
N VAL A 4 5.79 -5.28 -3.88
CA VAL A 4 5.18 -4.35 -2.89
C VAL A 4 4.81 -5.09 -1.61
N GLU A 5 4.26 -6.30 -1.71
CA GLU A 5 3.95 -7.14 -0.54
C GLU A 5 5.21 -7.59 0.22
N THR A 6 6.29 -7.90 -0.50
CA THR A 6 7.57 -8.30 0.10
C THR A 6 8.22 -7.11 0.81
N LEU A 7 8.16 -5.91 0.23
CA LEU A 7 8.62 -4.68 0.86
C LEU A 7 7.75 -4.33 2.07
N CYS A 8 6.43 -4.54 1.99
CA CYS A 8 5.54 -4.41 3.14
C CYS A 8 5.94 -5.35 4.28
N LEU A 9 6.27 -6.61 4.00
CA LEU A 9 6.76 -7.57 5.02
C LEU A 9 8.08 -7.12 5.65
N LEU A 10 9.03 -6.63 4.84
CA LEU A 10 10.30 -6.10 5.33
C LEU A 10 10.08 -4.91 6.28
N LEU A 11 9.28 -3.94 5.84
CA LEU A 11 8.95 -2.75 6.62
C LEU A 11 8.14 -3.09 7.88
N ALA A 12 7.25 -4.09 7.82
CA ALA A 12 6.48 -4.53 8.97
C ALA A 12 7.38 -5.05 10.09
N LYS A 13 8.41 -5.84 9.73
CA LYS A 13 9.42 -6.33 10.68
C LYS A 13 10.22 -5.18 11.30
N GLU A 14 10.63 -4.21 10.50
CA GLU A 14 11.38 -3.03 10.98
C GLU A 14 10.52 -2.16 11.93
N ARG A 15 9.23 -2.01 11.63
CA ARG A 15 8.29 -1.14 12.36
C ARG A 15 7.50 -1.85 13.46
N ASN A 16 7.73 -3.16 13.65
CA ASN A 16 7.00 -4.00 14.60
C ASN A 16 5.47 -3.91 14.41
N LEU A 17 5.02 -4.02 13.15
CA LEU A 17 3.62 -4.09 12.73
C LEU A 17 3.20 -5.52 12.42
N ASP A 18 1.89 -5.75 12.31
CA ASP A 18 1.36 -7.07 11.93
C ASP A 18 1.77 -7.43 10.50
N GLU A 19 2.60 -8.47 10.36
CA GLU A 19 3.17 -8.90 9.08
C GLU A 19 2.08 -9.42 8.12
N GLU A 20 1.05 -10.10 8.64
CA GLU A 20 -0.03 -10.66 7.83
C GLU A 20 -0.86 -9.53 7.23
N LEU A 21 -1.28 -8.56 8.04
CA LEU A 21 -2.03 -7.40 7.56
C LEU A 21 -1.22 -6.61 6.53
N CYS A 22 0.07 -6.38 6.78
CA CYS A 22 0.93 -5.65 5.85
C CYS A 22 1.10 -6.37 4.51
N ALA A 23 1.26 -7.69 4.52
CA ALA A 23 1.34 -8.49 3.30
C ALA A 23 0.04 -8.41 2.49
N ILE A 24 -1.12 -8.53 3.15
CA ILE A 24 -2.43 -8.43 2.50
C ILE A 24 -2.64 -7.05 1.88
N ILE A 25 -2.31 -5.98 2.61
CA ILE A 25 -2.37 -4.61 2.09
C ILE A 25 -1.51 -4.49 0.81
N GLY A 26 -0.26 -4.96 0.85
CA GLY A 26 0.64 -4.93 -0.29
C GLY A 26 0.10 -5.71 -1.50
N LEU A 27 -0.50 -6.89 -1.27
CA LEU A 27 -1.11 -7.71 -2.33
C LEU A 27 -2.34 -7.06 -2.96
N LEU A 28 -3.16 -6.36 -2.18
CA LEU A 28 -4.46 -5.88 -2.62
C LEU A 28 -4.50 -4.40 -3.05
N HIS A 29 -3.46 -3.60 -2.74
CA HIS A 29 -3.53 -2.13 -2.90
C HIS A 29 -3.93 -1.67 -4.31
N ASP A 30 -3.50 -2.39 -5.36
CA ASP A 30 -3.72 -2.05 -6.76
C ASP A 30 -4.62 -3.06 -7.52
N ILE A 31 -5.36 -3.92 -6.82
CA ILE A 31 -6.17 -4.98 -7.44
C ILE A 31 -7.21 -4.46 -8.45
N ALA A 32 -7.71 -3.23 -8.27
CA ALA A 32 -8.65 -2.61 -9.19
C ALA A 32 -8.05 -2.32 -10.58
N VAL A 33 -6.73 -2.09 -10.67
CA VAL A 33 -6.06 -1.71 -11.92
C VAL A 33 -6.20 -2.78 -13.01
N PRO A 34 -5.83 -4.05 -12.79
CA PRO A 34 -6.02 -5.10 -13.78
C PRO A 34 -7.50 -5.43 -14.02
N ILE A 35 -8.36 -5.35 -13.00
CA ILE A 35 -9.79 -5.68 -13.11
C ILE A 35 -10.52 -4.69 -14.04
N TYR A 36 -10.29 -3.39 -13.85
CA TYR A 36 -10.97 -2.35 -14.63
C TYR A 36 -10.14 -1.84 -15.81
N SER A 37 -8.92 -2.36 -15.99
CA SER A 37 -7.95 -1.86 -16.99
C SER A 37 -7.78 -0.34 -16.92
N SER A 38 -7.77 0.23 -15.70
CA SER A 38 -7.78 1.67 -15.46
C SER A 38 -7.17 2.02 -14.10
N SER A 39 -6.36 3.07 -14.07
CA SER A 39 -5.83 3.64 -12.82
C SER A 39 -6.74 4.73 -12.21
N PHE A 40 -7.90 5.01 -12.82
CA PHE A 40 -8.81 6.02 -12.29
C PHE A 40 -9.37 5.60 -10.93
N GLN A 41 -9.07 6.40 -9.90
CA GLN A 41 -9.48 6.15 -8.51
C GLN A 41 -9.12 4.73 -8.01
N HIS A 42 -7.97 4.19 -8.45
CA HIS A 42 -7.56 2.82 -8.15
C HIS A 42 -7.51 2.53 -6.65
N ALA A 43 -6.97 3.43 -5.82
CA ALA A 43 -6.93 3.23 -4.37
C ALA A 43 -8.32 3.02 -3.74
N THR A 44 -9.28 3.90 -4.05
CA THR A 44 -10.66 3.78 -3.57
C THR A 44 -11.31 2.49 -4.07
N ARG A 45 -11.21 2.20 -5.37
CA ARG A 45 -11.80 1.00 -5.97
C ARG A 45 -11.17 -0.30 -5.44
N SER A 46 -9.85 -0.32 -5.23
CA SER A 46 -9.15 -1.45 -4.63
C SER A 46 -9.60 -1.67 -3.18
N SER A 47 -9.85 -0.59 -2.43
CA SER A 47 -10.35 -0.69 -1.05
C SER A 47 -11.77 -1.28 -0.99
N GLU A 48 -12.62 -0.93 -1.95
CA GLU A 48 -13.98 -1.49 -2.09
C GLU A 48 -13.94 -2.98 -2.45
N LEU A 49 -13.09 -3.37 -3.41
CA LEU A 49 -12.88 -4.77 -3.78
C LEU A 49 -12.28 -5.58 -2.63
N ALA A 50 -11.32 -5.01 -1.88
CA ALA A 50 -10.72 -5.68 -0.73
C ALA A 50 -11.78 -5.99 0.34
N LYS A 51 -12.74 -5.09 0.57
CA LYS A 51 -13.85 -5.34 1.50
C LYS A 51 -14.62 -6.62 1.16
N GLU A 52 -14.90 -6.85 -0.11
CA GLU A 52 -15.62 -8.07 -0.57
C GLU A 52 -14.78 -9.34 -0.42
N LEU A 53 -13.45 -9.24 -0.58
CA LEU A 53 -12.54 -10.39 -0.52
C LEU A 53 -12.18 -10.84 0.90
N LEU A 54 -12.28 -9.94 1.88
CA LEU A 54 -11.88 -10.22 3.27
C LEU A 54 -12.97 -10.92 4.10
N ASP A 55 -14.23 -10.85 3.65
CA ASP A 55 -15.34 -11.56 4.30
C ASP A 55 -15.32 -13.06 3.95
N PRO A 56 -15.56 -13.99 4.91
CA PRO A 56 -15.82 -13.82 6.34
C PRO A 56 -14.58 -14.09 7.23
N ILE A 57 -13.38 -14.02 6.67
CA ILE A 57 -12.16 -14.57 7.29
C ILE A 57 -11.58 -13.62 8.34
N PHE A 58 -11.64 -12.31 8.09
CA PHE A 58 -11.03 -11.28 8.94
C PHE A 58 -12.05 -10.60 9.86
N SER A 59 -11.58 -10.18 11.03
CA SER A 59 -12.37 -9.36 11.95
C SER A 59 -12.68 -7.97 11.37
N GLU A 60 -13.70 -7.29 11.89
CA GLU A 60 -14.02 -5.91 11.48
C GLU A 60 -12.85 -4.95 11.70
N GLU A 61 -12.05 -5.16 12.75
CA GLU A 61 -10.89 -4.33 13.04
C GLU A 61 -9.80 -4.49 11.97
N GLU A 62 -9.43 -5.73 11.66
CA GLU A 62 -8.44 -6.05 10.61
C GLU A 62 -8.89 -5.55 9.24
N LYS A 63 -10.18 -5.76 8.90
CA LYS A 63 -10.76 -5.25 7.66
C LYS A 63 -10.65 -3.73 7.58
N ASN A 64 -10.98 -3.00 8.65
CA ASN A 64 -10.89 -1.55 8.67
C ASN A 64 -9.45 -1.06 8.50
N ILE A 65 -8.47 -1.74 9.09
CA ILE A 65 -7.04 -1.45 8.90
C ILE A 65 -6.67 -1.61 7.43
N ILE A 66 -6.98 -2.75 6.82
CA ILE A 66 -6.62 -3.06 5.43
C ILE A 66 -7.28 -2.08 4.46
N ILE A 67 -8.60 -1.88 4.58
CA ILE A 67 -9.38 -1.01 3.69
C ILE A 67 -8.89 0.44 3.79
N THR A 68 -8.60 0.91 5.00
CA THR A 68 -8.13 2.28 5.24
C THR A 68 -6.75 2.50 4.62
N ALA A 69 -5.81 1.58 4.86
CA ALA A 69 -4.47 1.64 4.28
C ALA A 69 -4.50 1.65 2.75
N ILE A 70 -5.31 0.77 2.14
CA ILE A 70 -5.48 0.72 0.68
C ILE A 70 -6.14 2.01 0.17
N SER A 71 -7.18 2.54 0.81
CA SER A 71 -7.82 3.77 0.36
C SER A 71 -6.86 4.98 0.39
N ASN A 72 -5.98 5.02 1.40
CA ASN A 72 -5.06 6.13 1.61
C ASN A 72 -3.78 6.07 0.76
N HIS A 73 -3.41 4.92 0.17
CA HIS A 73 -2.05 4.73 -0.37
C HIS A 73 -1.70 5.65 -1.58
N SER A 74 -2.70 6.22 -2.23
CA SER A 74 -2.48 7.21 -3.31
C SER A 74 -2.14 8.61 -2.80
N HIS A 75 -2.48 8.94 -1.54
CA HIS A 75 -2.25 10.24 -0.90
C HIS A 75 -0.84 10.30 -0.27
N LYS A 76 0.18 10.31 -1.12
CA LYS A 76 1.60 10.23 -0.73
C LYS A 76 2.12 11.50 -0.04
N GLU A 77 1.44 12.63 -0.23
CA GLU A 77 1.76 13.96 0.28
C GLU A 77 1.37 14.19 1.75
N ARG A 78 0.51 13.35 2.31
CA ARG A 78 0.02 13.47 3.69
C ARG A 78 0.44 12.29 4.54
N ILE A 79 0.49 12.51 5.85
CA ILE A 79 0.74 11.48 6.85
C ILE A 79 -0.60 11.00 7.41
N ASP A 80 -0.85 9.69 7.34
CA ASP A 80 -2.04 9.01 7.88
C ASP A 80 -1.61 8.05 9.02
N ASP A 81 -2.26 6.88 9.15
CA ASP A 81 -1.92 5.85 10.14
C ASP A 81 -0.70 4.99 9.73
N VAL A 82 -0.21 4.19 10.68
CA VAL A 82 1.03 3.41 10.52
C VAL A 82 0.98 2.40 9.36
N TYR A 83 -0.17 1.82 9.05
CA TYR A 83 -0.33 0.86 7.95
C TYR A 83 -0.46 1.59 6.60
N SER A 84 -1.18 2.72 6.58
CA SER A 84 -1.21 3.63 5.43
C SER A 84 0.19 4.13 5.06
N GLU A 85 1.00 4.52 6.05
CA GLU A 85 2.35 4.97 5.79
C GLU A 85 3.26 3.83 5.28
N LEU A 86 3.10 2.61 5.81
CA LEU A 86 3.86 1.44 5.35
C LEU A 86 3.61 1.12 3.88
N ILE A 87 2.36 1.10 3.42
CA ILE A 87 2.07 0.79 2.01
C ILE A 87 2.54 1.91 1.07
N LYS A 88 2.39 3.18 1.45
CA LYS A 88 2.90 4.30 0.64
C LYS A 88 4.41 4.21 0.47
N ASP A 89 5.13 3.84 1.53
CA ASP A 89 6.58 3.66 1.51
C ASP A 89 7.00 2.48 0.62
N ALA A 90 6.34 1.33 0.78
CA ALA A 90 6.58 0.14 -0.03
C ALA A 90 6.32 0.39 -1.52
N ASP A 91 5.21 1.06 -1.86
CA ASP A 91 4.84 1.41 -3.23
C ASP A 91 5.85 2.37 -3.87
N CYS A 92 6.23 3.45 -3.16
CA CYS A 92 7.24 4.38 -3.65
C CYS A 92 8.60 3.69 -3.85
N TRP A 93 8.99 2.80 -2.93
CA TRP A 93 10.24 2.07 -3.03
C TRP A 93 10.22 1.08 -4.20
N SER A 94 9.11 0.36 -4.40
CA SER A 94 8.93 -0.48 -5.59
C SER A 94 9.08 0.34 -6.88
N HIS A 95 8.44 1.51 -6.96
CA HIS A 95 8.59 2.40 -8.10
C HIS A 95 10.02 2.90 -8.30
N TYR A 96 10.77 3.18 -7.24
CA TYR A 96 12.18 3.55 -7.34
C TYR A 96 13.05 2.42 -7.89
N LEU A 97 12.75 1.17 -7.50
CA LEU A 97 13.46 -0.01 -8.01
C LEU A 97 13.09 -0.32 -9.47
N GLU A 98 11.85 -0.06 -9.88
CA GLU A 98 11.35 -0.37 -11.23
C GLU A 98 11.57 0.76 -12.26
N LYS A 99 11.51 2.04 -11.86
CA LYS A 99 11.46 3.20 -12.77
C LYS A 99 12.71 4.07 -12.66
N THR A 100 13.09 4.70 -13.78
CA THR A 100 14.14 5.72 -13.82
C THR A 100 13.65 7.13 -13.46
N VAL A 101 12.34 7.38 -13.50
CA VAL A 101 11.73 8.69 -13.21
C VAL A 101 10.56 8.51 -12.26
N LEU A 102 10.66 9.16 -11.10
CA LEU A 102 9.63 9.19 -10.06
C LEU A 102 8.80 10.46 -10.15
N LYS A 103 7.58 10.41 -9.61
CA LYS A 103 6.81 11.62 -9.35
C LYS A 103 7.43 12.43 -8.21
N HIS A 104 7.06 13.70 -8.10
CA HIS A 104 7.61 14.59 -7.08
C HIS A 104 7.31 14.09 -5.66
N GLU A 105 6.06 13.71 -5.40
CA GLU A 105 5.59 13.19 -4.12
C GLU A 105 6.30 11.89 -3.70
N GLU A 106 6.58 10.99 -4.65
CA GLU A 106 7.33 9.75 -4.39
C GLU A 106 8.78 10.06 -4.02
N SER A 107 9.39 11.02 -4.73
CA SER A 107 10.76 11.44 -4.48
C SER A 107 10.92 12.10 -3.10
N GLU A 108 10.00 12.96 -2.69
CA GLU A 108 10.03 13.56 -1.35
C GLU A 108 9.83 12.51 -0.26
N ARG A 109 8.95 11.54 -0.48
CA ARG A 109 8.68 10.46 0.48
C ARG A 109 9.88 9.54 0.68
N LEU A 110 10.60 9.16 -0.38
CA LEU A 110 11.79 8.29 -0.29
C LEU A 110 12.94 8.90 0.52
N LYS A 111 13.04 10.23 0.59
CA LYS A 111 14.01 10.92 1.48
C LYS A 111 13.72 10.64 2.95
N LEU A 112 12.45 10.45 3.33
CA LEU A 112 12.07 10.11 4.70
C LEU A 112 12.57 8.71 5.10
N LEU A 113 12.64 7.79 4.14
CA LEU A 113 13.15 6.42 4.32
C LEU A 113 14.69 6.34 4.34
N LYS A 114 15.40 7.46 4.09
CA LYS A 114 16.86 7.51 3.91
C LYS A 114 17.36 6.57 2.80
N ILE A 115 16.52 6.28 1.81
CA ILE A 115 16.87 5.49 0.62
C ILE A 115 17.60 6.38 -0.42
N MET A 116 17.50 7.71 -0.27
CA MET A 116 18.17 8.74 -1.06
C MET A 116 18.79 9.82 -0.17
#